data_AF-A0A3M6QW33-F1
#
_entry.id   AF-A0A3M6QW33-F1
#
_cell.length_a   1.000
_cell.length_b   1.000
_cell.length_c   1.000
_cell.angle_alpha   90.00
_cell.angle_beta   90.00
_cell.angle_gamma   90.00
#
_symmetry.space_group_name_H-M   'P 1'
#
loop_
_entity.id
_entity.type
_entity.pdbx_description
1 polymer ?
#
loop_
_entity_poly.entity_id
_entity_poly.type
_entity_poly.pdbx_seq_one_letter_code
_entity_poly.pdbx_strand_id
1 'polypeptide(L)'
;MWHMRKASISIQSYQVFLSPRHIDNLYYCPMEIKDWIKAARQHKNWTQQQLGDAIGRTKANVGHWENGLHQPKLDMLLKIAAETGFPAPIYKSLIESQNAADTARAARYLVEQYNSTEHDSPNISAARSTHGPYPLISDVQAGDWTEICDNFASGDAERWLMSAHNLGPHGYLLRVEGKSMYAPGEEYSFAPGMLLHVRPDIDPLPGQFVIVRREESKAATFKRYLLIEGHPYLVAINPDWPKEMKYLELMPGDVWCGVVVDASLGRLP
;
A
#
# COMPACT_ATOMS: atom_id res chain seq x y z
N MET A 1 21.76 27.73 -44.78
CA MET A 1 20.38 28.18 -44.45
C MET A 1 19.47 26.95 -44.47
N TRP A 2 19.22 26.33 -43.31
CA TRP A 2 18.23 25.26 -43.16
C TRP A 2 17.33 25.66 -41.98
N HIS A 3 16.05 25.82 -42.27
CA HIS A 3 15.04 26.28 -41.30
C HIS A 3 14.54 25.09 -40.47
N MET A 4 14.66 25.21 -39.14
CA MET A 4 13.99 24.33 -38.18
C MET A 4 12.47 24.56 -38.25
N ARG A 5 11.69 23.48 -38.46
CA ARG A 5 10.26 23.45 -38.12
C ARG A 5 10.11 22.81 -36.74
N LYS A 6 9.47 23.54 -35.83
CA LYS A 6 9.07 23.08 -34.50
C LYS A 6 8.11 21.89 -34.64
N ALA A 7 8.48 20.74 -34.08
CA ALA A 7 7.57 19.62 -33.91
C ALA A 7 6.69 19.90 -32.69
N SER A 8 5.39 20.15 -32.93
CA SER A 8 4.36 20.07 -31.90
C SER A 8 4.26 18.62 -31.44
N ILE A 9 4.62 18.35 -30.18
CA ILE A 9 4.41 17.07 -29.53
C ILE A 9 2.91 16.98 -29.21
N SER A 10 2.21 16.16 -29.99
CA SER A 10 0.80 15.79 -29.77
C SER A 10 0.69 15.01 -28.46
N ILE A 11 -0.27 15.40 -27.61
CA ILE A 11 -0.62 14.78 -26.32
C ILE A 11 -1.36 13.46 -26.58
N GLN A 12 -0.70 12.49 -27.22
CA GLN A 12 -1.32 11.22 -27.62
C GLN A 12 -0.51 9.97 -27.24
N SER A 13 0.64 10.11 -26.59
CA SER A 13 1.53 8.97 -26.28
C SER A 13 1.47 8.47 -24.83
N TYR A 14 0.50 8.92 -24.02
CA TYR A 14 0.30 8.44 -22.65
C TYR A 14 -1.10 7.85 -22.45
N GLN A 15 -1.48 6.92 -23.33
CA GLN A 15 -2.44 5.88 -22.97
C GLN A 15 -1.66 4.71 -22.36
N VAL A 16 -1.10 4.91 -21.17
CA VAL A 16 -1.00 3.77 -20.26
C VAL A 16 -2.44 3.43 -19.91
N PHE A 17 -2.86 2.23 -20.27
CA PHE A 17 -4.19 1.67 -20.06
C PHE A 17 -4.47 1.54 -18.56
N LEU A 18 -4.64 2.66 -17.87
CA LEU A 18 -5.27 2.72 -16.56
C LEU A 18 -6.76 2.53 -16.81
N SER A 19 -7.17 1.26 -16.93
CA SER A 19 -8.58 0.90 -16.77
C SER A 19 -9.09 1.62 -15.52
N PRO A 20 -10.26 2.30 -15.55
CA PRO A 20 -10.84 2.91 -14.35
C PRO A 20 -10.81 1.94 -13.17
N ARG A 21 -11.12 0.65 -13.42
CA ARG A 21 -11.07 -0.44 -12.44
C ARG A 21 -9.72 -0.65 -11.73
N HIS A 22 -8.59 -0.26 -12.34
CA HIS A 22 -7.25 -0.36 -11.73
C HIS A 22 -6.95 0.83 -10.79
N ILE A 23 -7.44 2.03 -11.09
CA ILE A 23 -7.34 3.19 -10.18
C ILE A 23 -8.30 3.00 -9.00
N ASP A 24 -9.46 2.39 -9.27
CA ASP A 24 -10.52 2.15 -8.30
C ASP A 24 -10.06 1.31 -7.09
N ASN A 25 -9.08 0.42 -7.26
CA ASN A 25 -8.73 -0.61 -6.26
C ASN A 25 -7.34 -0.51 -5.62
N LEU A 26 -6.39 0.23 -6.23
CA LEU A 26 -5.05 0.44 -5.63
C LEU A 26 -5.12 1.23 -4.31
N TYR A 27 -6.18 2.02 -4.12
CA TYR A 27 -6.42 2.82 -2.92
C TYR A 27 -7.91 2.86 -2.54
N TYR A 28 -8.61 1.72 -2.68
CA TYR A 28 -9.95 1.60 -2.13
C TYR A 28 -9.87 1.69 -0.60
N CYS A 29 -10.10 2.89 -0.09
CA CYS A 29 -10.26 3.17 1.31
C CYS A 29 -11.76 3.36 1.55
N PRO A 30 -12.52 2.28 1.88
CA PRO A 30 -13.96 2.36 2.16
C PRO A 30 -14.17 3.03 3.51
N MET A 31 -13.90 4.33 3.57
CA MET A 31 -14.06 5.12 4.78
C MET A 31 -14.61 6.49 4.46
N GLU A 32 -15.35 7.02 5.43
CA GLU A 32 -15.81 8.39 5.39
C GLU A 32 -14.62 9.35 5.50
N ILE A 33 -14.74 10.52 4.86
CA ILE A 33 -13.66 11.53 4.82
C ILE A 33 -13.21 11.95 6.23
N LYS A 34 -14.12 12.01 7.20
CA LYS A 34 -13.80 12.35 8.60
C LYS A 34 -12.81 11.35 9.21
N ASP A 35 -13.01 10.06 8.93
CA ASP A 35 -12.21 8.96 9.46
C ASP A 35 -10.88 8.88 8.73
N TRP A 36 -10.88 9.21 7.43
CA TRP A 36 -9.67 9.36 6.62
C TRP A 36 -8.74 10.45 7.16
N ILE A 37 -9.27 11.64 7.47
CA ILE A 37 -8.45 12.75 7.99
C ILE A 37 -7.78 12.35 9.30
N LYS A 38 -8.55 11.70 10.18
CA LYS A 38 -8.07 11.20 11.46
C LYS A 38 -6.98 10.14 11.27
N ALA A 39 -7.20 9.19 10.36
CA ALA A 39 -6.24 8.14 10.04
C ALA A 39 -4.94 8.69 9.44
N ALA A 40 -5.05 9.60 8.47
CA ALA A 40 -3.90 10.26 7.85
C ALA A 40 -3.04 11.00 8.87
N ARG A 41 -3.70 11.71 9.81
CA ARG A 41 -3.02 12.36 10.93
C ARG A 41 -2.31 11.37 11.85
N GLN A 42 -3.00 10.29 12.23
CA GLN A 42 -2.48 9.27 13.14
C GLN A 42 -1.33 8.47 12.53
N HIS A 43 -1.32 8.29 11.21
CA HIS A 43 -0.21 7.66 10.49
C HIS A 43 1.12 8.40 10.71
N LYS A 44 1.11 9.73 10.85
CA LYS A 44 2.28 10.54 11.24
C LYS A 44 2.45 10.73 12.75
N ASN A 45 1.62 10.09 13.57
CA ASN A 45 1.55 10.32 15.01
C ASN A 45 1.32 11.80 15.39
N TRP A 46 0.60 12.55 14.55
CA TRP A 46 0.36 13.97 14.77
C TRP A 46 -0.87 14.26 15.65
N THR A 47 -0.81 15.36 16.38
CA THR A 47 -1.97 16.00 17.03
C THR A 47 -2.77 16.82 16.02
N GLN A 48 -4.04 17.12 16.33
CA GLN A 48 -4.88 17.98 15.47
C GLN A 48 -4.26 19.37 15.23
N GLN A 49 -3.51 19.88 16.22
CA GLN A 49 -2.79 21.14 16.09
C GLN A 49 -1.66 21.01 15.07
N GLN A 50 -0.82 19.97 15.17
CA GLN A 50 0.28 19.72 14.23
C GLN A 50 -0.21 19.54 12.79
N LEU A 51 -1.31 18.79 12.58
CA LEU A 51 -1.91 18.68 11.26
C LEU A 51 -2.38 20.05 10.75
N GLY A 52 -3.06 20.82 11.60
CA GLY A 52 -3.50 22.17 11.30
C GLY A 52 -2.33 23.06 10.85
N ASP A 53 -1.26 23.09 11.63
CA ASP A 53 -0.08 23.90 11.34
C ASP A 53 0.57 23.52 10.01
N ALA A 54 0.73 22.21 9.73
CA ALA A 54 1.29 21.71 8.47
C ALA A 54 0.47 22.15 7.24
N ILE A 55 -0.86 22.12 7.33
CA ILE A 55 -1.72 22.47 6.21
C ILE A 55 -2.14 23.95 6.18
N GLY A 56 -1.75 24.77 7.17
CA GLY A 56 -2.10 26.18 7.30
C GLY A 56 -3.54 26.42 7.77
N ARG A 57 -4.01 25.61 8.72
CA ARG A 57 -5.36 25.63 9.30
C ARG A 57 -5.32 25.55 10.82
N THR A 58 -6.41 25.95 11.47
CA THR A 58 -6.51 25.89 12.93
C THR A 58 -6.82 24.47 13.42
N LYS A 59 -6.43 24.14 14.66
CA LYS A 59 -6.86 22.91 15.34
C LYS A 59 -8.39 22.74 15.33
N ALA A 60 -9.15 23.82 15.49
CA ALA A 60 -10.61 23.79 15.46
C ALA A 60 -11.14 23.33 14.09
N ASN A 61 -10.54 23.78 12.98
CA ASN A 61 -10.93 23.33 11.64
C ASN A 61 -10.70 21.83 11.48
N VAL A 62 -9.54 21.33 11.90
CA VAL A 62 -9.22 19.90 11.85
C VAL A 62 -10.21 19.10 12.71
N GLY A 63 -10.51 19.56 13.93
CA GLY A 63 -11.49 18.92 14.81
C GLY A 63 -12.90 18.88 14.21
N HIS A 64 -13.34 19.95 13.55
CA HIS A 64 -14.63 19.95 12.86
C HIS A 64 -14.69 18.94 11.71
N TRP A 65 -13.59 18.74 10.99
CA TRP A 65 -13.52 17.75 9.92
C TRP A 65 -13.53 16.32 10.45
N GLU A 66 -12.73 16.02 11.48
CA GLU A 66 -12.67 14.68 12.08
C GLU A 66 -13.98 14.27 12.77
N ASN A 67 -14.80 15.24 13.19
CA ASN A 67 -16.13 14.99 13.74
C ASN A 67 -17.24 14.97 12.67
N GLY A 68 -16.91 15.21 11.40
CA GLY A 68 -17.88 15.24 10.30
C GLY A 68 -18.83 16.46 10.31
N LEU A 69 -18.51 17.52 11.07
CA LEU A 69 -19.31 18.75 11.10
C LEU A 69 -19.23 19.49 9.76
N HIS A 70 -18.06 19.47 9.13
CA HIS A 70 -17.83 20.00 7.79
C HIS A 70 -16.87 19.09 7.01
N GLN A 71 -17.00 19.06 5.68
CA GLN A 71 -16.04 18.36 4.82
C GLN A 71 -15.03 19.36 4.24
N PRO A 72 -13.72 19.05 4.26
CA PRO A 72 -12.72 19.86 3.58
C PRO A 72 -12.86 19.76 2.05
N LYS A 73 -12.43 20.81 1.35
CA LYS A 73 -12.33 20.79 -0.11
C LYS A 73 -11.22 19.84 -0.58
N LEU A 74 -11.29 19.39 -1.83
CA LEU A 74 -10.30 18.52 -2.46
C LEU A 74 -8.86 19.03 -2.28
N ASP A 75 -8.61 20.33 -2.46
CA ASP A 75 -7.28 20.93 -2.26
C ASP A 75 -6.70 20.69 -0.86
N MET A 76 -7.55 20.69 0.17
CA MET A 76 -7.11 20.38 1.53
C MET A 76 -6.87 18.88 1.71
N LEU A 77 -7.70 18.01 1.12
CA LEU A 77 -7.50 16.57 1.14
C LEU A 77 -6.18 16.17 0.48
N LEU A 78 -5.87 16.73 -0.70
CA LEU A 78 -4.60 16.50 -1.39
C LEU A 78 -3.41 17.02 -0.58
N LYS A 79 -3.56 18.18 0.09
CA LYS A 79 -2.52 18.71 0.96
C LYS A 79 -2.29 17.83 2.19
N ILE A 80 -3.35 17.33 2.83
CA ILE A 80 -3.24 16.39 3.94
C ILE A 80 -2.51 15.12 3.47
N ALA A 81 -2.89 14.54 2.33
CA ALA A 81 -2.24 13.36 1.77
C ALA A 81 -0.75 13.60 1.50
N ALA A 82 -0.39 14.76 0.94
CA ALA A 82 0.99 15.13 0.65
C ALA A 82 1.85 15.26 1.92
N GLU A 83 1.34 15.97 2.93
CA GLU A 83 2.06 16.19 4.20
C GLU A 83 2.16 14.92 5.04
N THR A 84 1.11 14.08 5.00
CA THR A 84 1.05 12.86 5.80
C THR A 84 1.66 11.65 5.10
N GLY A 85 1.85 11.68 3.79
CA GLY A 85 2.19 10.49 2.98
C GLY A 85 1.07 9.45 2.92
N PHE A 86 -0.10 9.74 3.50
CA PHE A 86 -1.22 8.82 3.55
C PHE A 86 -1.96 8.83 2.21
N PRO A 87 -2.43 7.68 1.70
CA PRO A 87 -3.12 7.62 0.41
C PRO A 87 -4.31 8.55 0.37
N ALA A 88 -4.38 9.37 -0.68
CA ALA A 88 -5.46 10.34 -0.81
C ALA A 88 -6.82 9.62 -0.98
N PRO A 89 -7.92 10.15 -0.42
CA PRO A 89 -9.22 9.47 -0.36
C PRO A 89 -10.00 9.73 -1.65
N ILE A 90 -9.38 9.52 -2.81
CA ILE A 90 -9.85 10.17 -4.04
C ILE A 90 -10.88 9.35 -4.82
N TYR A 91 -11.37 8.24 -4.27
CA TYR A 91 -12.18 7.31 -5.06
C TYR A 91 -13.58 7.85 -5.41
N LYS A 92 -14.35 8.28 -4.40
CA LYS A 92 -15.76 8.67 -4.61
C LYS A 92 -15.90 10.04 -5.29
N SER A 93 -15.03 11.00 -4.94
CA SER A 93 -15.09 12.35 -5.47
C SER A 93 -14.56 12.48 -6.89
N LEU A 94 -13.60 11.65 -7.34
CA LEU A 94 -13.15 11.64 -8.74
C LEU A 94 -14.23 11.14 -9.69
N ILE A 95 -14.88 10.01 -9.34
CA ILE A 95 -15.88 9.33 -10.17
C ILE A 95 -17.18 10.14 -10.24
N GLU A 96 -17.55 10.82 -9.15
CA GLU A 96 -18.79 11.60 -9.07
C GLU A 96 -18.60 13.09 -9.46
N SER A 97 -17.37 13.56 -9.69
CA SER A 97 -17.12 14.96 -10.08
C SER A 97 -17.56 15.24 -11.52
N GLN A 98 -18.52 16.16 -11.69
CA GLN A 98 -18.84 16.73 -13.01
C GLN A 98 -17.86 17.83 -13.46
N ASN A 99 -16.78 18.08 -12.70
CA ASN A 99 -15.81 19.14 -12.96
C ASN A 99 -14.46 18.56 -13.44
N ALA A 100 -14.22 18.66 -14.75
CA ALA A 100 -13.02 18.12 -15.41
C ALA A 100 -11.69 18.67 -14.87
N ALA A 101 -11.66 19.88 -14.29
CA ALA A 101 -10.45 20.46 -13.74
C ALA A 101 -10.00 19.77 -12.44
N ASP A 102 -10.95 19.41 -11.58
CA ASP A 102 -10.69 18.72 -10.31
C ASP A 102 -10.23 17.28 -10.58
N THR A 103 -10.86 16.61 -11.56
CA THR A 103 -10.46 15.27 -12.04
C THR A 103 -9.02 15.25 -12.56
N ALA A 104 -8.64 16.23 -13.40
CA ALA A 104 -7.30 16.31 -13.96
C ALA A 104 -6.23 16.58 -12.90
N ARG A 105 -6.54 17.38 -11.88
CA ARG A 105 -5.60 17.71 -10.80
C ARG A 105 -5.36 16.52 -9.88
N ALA A 106 -6.42 15.82 -9.49
CA ALA A 106 -6.30 14.61 -8.69
C ALA A 106 -5.63 13.47 -9.46
N ALA A 107 -5.91 13.31 -10.76
CA ALA A 107 -5.20 12.35 -11.60
C ALA A 107 -3.70 12.65 -11.67
N ARG A 108 -3.28 13.92 -11.81
CA ARG A 108 -1.86 14.30 -11.77
C ARG A 108 -1.22 13.99 -10.42
N TYR A 109 -1.89 14.32 -9.32
CA TYR A 109 -1.39 14.00 -7.98
C TYR A 109 -1.19 12.49 -7.79
N LEU A 110 -2.14 11.66 -8.23
CA LEU A 110 -2.01 10.20 -8.18
C LEU A 110 -0.85 9.69 -9.03
N VAL A 111 -0.66 10.23 -10.24
CA VAL A 111 0.46 9.89 -11.11
C VAL A 111 1.80 10.31 -10.50
N GLU A 112 1.87 11.50 -9.91
CA GLU A 112 3.08 11.99 -9.23
C GLU A 112 3.40 11.15 -7.99
N GLN A 113 2.40 10.82 -7.15
CA GLN A 113 2.62 9.94 -6.01
C GLN A 113 3.07 8.55 -6.45
N TYR A 114 2.43 7.97 -7.46
CA TYR A 114 2.77 6.66 -8.01
C TYR A 114 4.21 6.62 -8.56
N ASN A 115 4.66 7.70 -9.20
CA ASN A 115 6.03 7.80 -9.72
C ASN A 115 7.08 8.14 -8.64
N SER A 116 6.66 8.67 -7.47
CA SER A 116 7.54 9.05 -6.35
C SER A 116 7.84 7.88 -5.43
N THR A 117 6.91 6.93 -5.32
CA THR A 117 7.22 5.58 -4.85
C THR A 117 8.09 4.93 -5.92
N GLU A 118 9.31 4.49 -5.60
CA GLU A 118 10.12 3.65 -6.50
C GLU A 118 9.37 2.35 -6.80
N HIS A 119 8.42 2.41 -7.71
CA HIS A 119 7.92 1.26 -8.43
C HIS A 119 8.70 1.26 -9.72
N ASP A 120 9.58 0.26 -9.85
CA ASP A 120 10.21 -0.08 -11.12
C ASP A 120 9.10 -0.18 -12.16
N SER A 121 8.99 0.86 -12.98
CA SER A 121 8.03 0.89 -14.06
C SER A 121 8.34 -0.29 -14.98
N PRO A 122 7.35 -1.04 -15.47
CA PRO A 122 7.59 -2.09 -16.45
C PRO A 122 7.81 -1.44 -17.82
N ASN A 123 8.85 -0.61 -17.95
CA ASN A 123 9.25 -0.06 -19.24
C ASN A 123 10.23 -1.05 -19.88
N ILE A 124 9.81 -1.60 -21.01
CA ILE A 124 10.51 -2.61 -21.80
C ILE A 124 11.82 -1.97 -22.31
N SER A 125 12.95 -2.18 -21.60
CA SER A 125 14.33 -2.17 -22.16
C SER A 125 15.48 -2.15 -21.14
N ALA A 126 15.24 -2.08 -19.83
CA ALA A 126 16.32 -2.34 -18.86
C ALA A 126 16.40 -3.84 -18.58
N ALA A 127 17.60 -4.44 -18.73
CA ALA A 127 17.85 -5.78 -18.20
C ALA A 127 17.34 -5.85 -16.76
N ARG A 128 16.40 -6.77 -16.45
CA ARG A 128 15.79 -6.92 -15.11
C ARG A 128 16.91 -6.85 -14.06
N SER A 129 17.01 -5.73 -13.35
CA SER A 129 17.90 -5.61 -12.21
C SER A 129 17.40 -6.62 -11.18
N THR A 130 18.17 -7.69 -10.98
CA THR A 130 17.89 -8.65 -9.93
C THR A 130 18.51 -8.14 -8.65
N HIS A 131 17.69 -7.96 -7.62
CA HIS A 131 18.09 -7.48 -6.30
C HIS A 131 18.21 -8.64 -5.31
N GLY A 132 19.03 -8.44 -4.27
CA GLY A 132 19.30 -9.43 -3.23
C GLY A 132 20.72 -10.00 -3.29
N PRO A 133 20.93 -11.24 -2.81
CA PRO A 133 19.91 -12.21 -2.41
C PRO A 133 19.23 -11.87 -1.08
N TYR A 134 17.96 -12.27 -0.96
CA TYR A 134 17.13 -12.13 0.24
C TYR A 134 16.78 -13.51 0.80
N PRO A 135 16.64 -13.65 2.12
CA PRO A 135 16.33 -14.92 2.75
C PRO A 135 14.86 -15.29 2.54
N LEU A 136 14.60 -16.54 2.16
CA LEU A 136 13.31 -17.21 2.27
C LEU A 136 13.19 -17.74 3.70
N ILE A 137 12.19 -17.25 4.42
CA ILE A 137 11.97 -17.54 5.83
C ILE A 137 10.57 -18.14 6.07
N SER A 138 10.39 -18.81 7.20
CA SER A 138 9.08 -19.32 7.64
C SER A 138 8.17 -18.22 8.19
N ASP A 139 6.90 -18.54 8.40
CA ASP A 139 5.92 -17.66 9.06
C ASP A 139 6.27 -17.37 10.53
N VAL A 140 6.91 -18.31 11.22
CA VAL A 140 7.46 -18.11 12.56
C VAL A 140 8.60 -17.10 12.52
N GLN A 141 9.58 -17.29 11.62
CA GLN A 141 10.71 -16.36 11.46
C GLN A 141 10.27 -14.97 11.00
N ALA A 142 9.27 -14.89 10.12
CA ALA A 142 8.67 -13.63 9.71
C ALA A 142 7.98 -12.93 10.89
N GLY A 143 7.42 -13.70 11.83
CA GLY A 143 6.81 -13.18 13.04
C GLY A 143 7.80 -12.43 13.92
N ASP A 144 8.97 -13.03 14.14
CA ASP A 144 10.04 -12.47 14.99
C ASP A 144 11.05 -11.62 14.21
N TRP A 145 10.71 -11.22 12.97
CA TRP A 145 11.67 -10.62 12.05
C TRP A 145 12.29 -9.32 12.59
N THR A 146 11.49 -8.50 13.27
CA THR A 146 11.94 -7.26 13.90
C THR A 146 13.00 -7.49 14.99
N GLU A 147 13.05 -8.68 15.58
CA GLU A 147 13.94 -9.06 16.66
C GLU A 147 15.18 -9.82 16.15
N ILE A 148 15.07 -10.56 15.04
CA ILE A 148 16.11 -11.46 14.56
C ILE A 148 16.89 -10.95 13.34
N CYS A 149 16.39 -9.94 12.61
CA CYS A 149 16.96 -9.53 11.31
C CYS A 149 18.45 -9.15 11.38
N ASP A 150 18.87 -8.40 12.41
CA ASP A 150 20.26 -7.96 12.57
C ASP A 150 21.25 -9.10 12.84
N ASN A 151 20.76 -10.23 13.38
CA ASN A 151 21.56 -11.39 13.74
C ASN A 151 21.31 -12.59 12.81
N PHE A 152 20.53 -12.42 11.74
CA PHE A 152 20.11 -13.51 10.87
C PHE A 152 21.29 -14.01 10.03
N ALA A 153 21.74 -15.23 10.29
CA ALA A 153 22.89 -15.82 9.63
C ALA A 153 22.50 -16.51 8.32
N SER A 154 23.48 -16.73 7.44
CA SER A 154 23.25 -17.39 6.14
C SER A 154 22.64 -18.79 6.24
N GLY A 155 22.85 -19.49 7.37
CA GLY A 155 22.31 -20.83 7.64
C GLY A 155 20.89 -20.84 8.21
N ASP A 156 20.35 -19.69 8.61
CA ASP A 156 19.01 -19.59 9.21
C ASP A 156 17.90 -19.54 8.15
N ALA A 157 18.26 -19.20 6.91
CA ALA A 157 17.35 -19.16 5.77
C ALA A 157 17.09 -20.56 5.21
N GLU A 158 15.85 -20.84 4.78
CA GLU A 158 15.55 -22.01 3.93
C GLU A 158 16.34 -21.90 2.61
N ARG A 159 16.38 -20.69 2.05
CA ARG A 159 17.06 -20.40 0.79
C ARG A 159 17.34 -18.92 0.64
N TRP A 160 18.37 -18.58 -0.12
CA TRP A 160 18.65 -17.22 -0.56
C TRP A 160 18.18 -17.05 -2.02
N LEU A 161 17.29 -16.08 -2.25
CA LEU A 161 16.59 -15.88 -3.54
C LEU A 161 16.74 -14.44 -4.03
N MET A 162 16.76 -14.27 -5.35
CA MET A 162 16.75 -12.94 -5.97
C MET A 162 15.32 -12.43 -6.11
N SER A 163 15.13 -11.12 -6.01
CA SER A 163 13.87 -10.44 -6.33
C SER A 163 14.02 -9.58 -7.58
N ALA A 164 12.90 -9.35 -8.27
CA ALA A 164 12.80 -8.31 -9.29
C ALA A 164 12.73 -6.89 -8.69
N HIS A 165 12.50 -6.78 -7.37
CA HIS A 165 12.36 -5.52 -6.65
C HIS A 165 13.43 -5.40 -5.57
N ASN A 166 13.90 -4.18 -5.32
CA ASN A 166 14.72 -3.88 -4.16
C ASN A 166 13.86 -3.96 -2.89
N LEU A 167 14.15 -4.94 -2.04
CA LEU A 167 13.41 -5.17 -0.79
C LEU A 167 13.99 -4.42 0.42
N GLY A 168 15.04 -3.62 0.22
CA GLY A 168 15.73 -2.93 1.30
C GLY A 168 16.70 -3.83 2.09
N PRO A 169 17.36 -3.29 3.12
CA PRO A 169 18.38 -4.01 3.89
C PRO A 169 17.84 -5.22 4.66
N HIS A 170 16.61 -5.15 5.16
CA HIS A 170 15.99 -6.25 5.91
C HIS A 170 14.95 -7.02 5.08
N GLY A 171 14.92 -6.83 3.77
CA GLY A 171 13.96 -7.49 2.89
C GLY A 171 14.04 -9.02 2.96
N TYR A 172 12.89 -9.69 2.85
CA TYR A 172 12.81 -11.15 2.89
C TYR A 172 11.73 -11.68 1.93
N LEU A 173 11.78 -12.99 1.69
CA LEU A 173 10.74 -13.72 0.98
C LEU A 173 9.98 -14.62 1.95
N LEU A 174 8.67 -14.71 1.75
CA LEU A 174 7.79 -15.57 2.54
C LEU A 174 6.92 -16.42 1.62
N ARG A 175 6.79 -17.71 1.92
CA ARG A 175 5.89 -18.59 1.16
C ARG A 175 4.45 -18.41 1.65
N VAL A 176 3.51 -18.30 0.72
CA VAL A 176 2.08 -18.25 1.03
C VAL A 176 1.63 -19.60 1.56
N GLU A 177 1.14 -19.60 2.79
CA GLU A 177 0.53 -20.76 3.43
C GLU A 177 -0.99 -20.59 3.56
N GLY A 178 -1.72 -21.70 3.37
CA GLY A 178 -3.17 -21.73 3.46
C GLY A 178 -3.91 -20.94 2.37
N LYS A 179 -5.25 -20.92 2.46
CA LYS A 179 -6.12 -20.39 1.39
C LYS A 179 -6.76 -19.03 1.69
N SER A 180 -6.41 -18.37 2.79
CA SER A 180 -7.05 -17.12 3.21
C SER A 180 -6.92 -15.98 2.18
N MET A 181 -5.86 -16.04 1.36
CA MET A 181 -5.56 -15.04 0.33
C MET A 181 -5.75 -15.58 -1.09
N TYR A 182 -6.34 -16.77 -1.24
CA TYR A 182 -6.63 -17.36 -2.55
C TYR A 182 -8.03 -16.96 -3.00
N ALA A 183 -8.10 -16.08 -4.02
CA ALA A 183 -9.34 -15.53 -4.54
C ALA A 183 -9.35 -15.61 -6.09
N PRO A 184 -9.41 -16.82 -6.66
CA PRO A 184 -9.33 -16.99 -8.11
C PRO A 184 -10.47 -16.26 -8.83
N GLY A 185 -10.14 -15.55 -9.90
CA GLY A 185 -11.10 -14.73 -10.66
C GLY A 185 -11.26 -13.30 -10.15
N GLU A 186 -10.69 -12.98 -8.98
CA GLU A 186 -10.53 -11.61 -8.50
C GLU A 186 -9.24 -10.99 -9.03
N GLU A 187 -9.09 -9.68 -8.84
CA GLU A 187 -7.90 -8.92 -9.25
C GLU A 187 -6.61 -9.46 -8.60
N TYR A 188 -6.68 -9.81 -7.32
CA TYR A 188 -5.57 -10.39 -6.57
C TYR A 188 -5.94 -11.79 -6.11
N SER A 189 -5.04 -12.74 -6.33
CA SER A 189 -5.15 -14.10 -5.80
C SER A 189 -3.77 -14.66 -5.51
N PHE A 190 -3.59 -15.12 -4.28
CA PHE A 190 -2.33 -15.67 -3.81
C PHE A 190 -2.55 -17.15 -3.48
N ALA A 191 -2.13 -18.01 -4.40
CA ALA A 191 -2.21 -19.45 -4.22
C ALA A 191 -1.16 -19.92 -3.18
N PRO A 192 -1.46 -20.98 -2.41
CA PRO A 192 -0.47 -21.63 -1.57
C PRO A 192 0.80 -21.96 -2.37
N GLY A 193 1.97 -21.70 -1.78
CA GLY A 193 3.27 -21.95 -2.40
C GLY A 193 3.86 -20.77 -3.19
N MET A 194 3.08 -19.73 -3.50
CA MET A 194 3.62 -18.49 -4.06
C MET A 194 4.62 -17.84 -3.10
N LEU A 195 5.60 -17.11 -3.64
CA LEU A 195 6.58 -16.36 -2.87
C LEU A 195 6.19 -14.90 -2.84
N LEU A 196 6.02 -14.37 -1.62
CA LEU A 196 5.81 -12.96 -1.35
C LEU A 196 7.17 -12.27 -1.21
N HIS A 197 7.32 -11.11 -1.83
CA HIS A 197 8.48 -10.24 -1.69
C HIS A 197 8.14 -9.13 -0.70
N VAL A 198 8.83 -9.10 0.44
CA VAL A 198 8.41 -8.30 1.59
C VAL A 198 9.44 -7.24 1.94
N ARG A 199 8.97 -6.00 2.14
CA ARG A 199 9.73 -4.88 2.69
C ARG A 199 9.30 -4.64 4.13
N PRO A 200 10.12 -4.99 5.14
CA PRO A 200 9.79 -4.70 6.54
C PRO A 200 10.02 -3.24 6.92
N ASP A 201 10.93 -2.55 6.23
CA ASP A 201 11.39 -1.21 6.61
C ASP A 201 10.46 -0.06 6.17
N ILE A 202 9.23 -0.38 5.77
CA ILE A 202 8.25 0.62 5.32
C ILE A 202 6.94 0.48 6.09
N ASP A 203 6.37 1.63 6.45
CA ASP A 203 5.09 1.66 7.15
C ASP A 203 3.95 1.22 6.22
N PRO A 204 3.04 0.36 6.69
CA PRO A 204 1.92 -0.11 5.90
C PRO A 204 0.87 0.97 5.71
N LEU A 205 0.34 1.05 4.50
CA LEU A 205 -0.77 1.92 4.12
C LEU A 205 -2.04 1.09 3.90
N PRO A 206 -3.24 1.62 4.23
CA PRO A 206 -4.48 0.92 3.95
C PRO A 206 -4.62 0.59 2.47
N GLY A 207 -5.15 -0.59 2.18
CA GLY A 207 -5.25 -1.18 0.86
C GLY A 207 -4.11 -2.16 0.55
N GLN A 208 -2.95 -2.02 1.21
CA GLN A 208 -1.78 -2.85 0.96
C GLN A 208 -1.87 -4.26 1.55
N PHE A 209 -1.07 -5.13 0.98
CA PHE A 209 -0.84 -6.49 1.43
C PHE A 209 0.30 -6.51 2.45
N VAL A 210 0.08 -7.15 3.60
CA VAL A 210 0.91 -7.00 4.79
C VAL A 210 1.17 -8.32 5.48
N ILE A 211 2.33 -8.42 6.12
CA ILE A 211 2.69 -9.48 7.04
C ILE A 211 2.57 -8.93 8.47
N VAL A 212 1.80 -9.61 9.32
CA VAL A 212 1.58 -9.19 10.71
C VAL A 212 1.72 -10.36 11.65
N ARG A 213 2.55 -10.24 12.68
CA ARG A 213 2.55 -11.19 13.80
C ARG A 213 1.39 -10.88 14.73
N ARG A 214 0.57 -11.89 15.00
CA ARG A 214 -0.49 -11.79 16.01
C ARG A 214 0.09 -12.06 17.39
N GLU A 215 -0.32 -11.29 18.39
CA GLU A 215 0.19 -11.46 19.76
C GLU A 215 -0.15 -12.85 20.33
N GLU A 216 -1.34 -13.36 20.02
CA GLU A 216 -1.84 -14.65 20.53
C GLU A 216 -1.11 -15.87 19.95
N SER A 217 -0.79 -15.87 18.65
CA SER A 217 -0.21 -17.03 17.97
C SER A 217 1.31 -16.97 17.84
N LYS A 218 1.91 -15.78 17.99
CA LYS A 218 3.33 -15.49 17.70
C LYS A 218 3.78 -15.81 16.26
N ALA A 219 2.91 -16.35 15.40
CA ALA A 219 3.17 -16.57 13.98
C ALA A 219 2.72 -15.37 13.13
N ALA A 220 3.43 -15.12 12.03
CA ALA A 220 3.02 -14.14 11.05
C ALA A 220 1.79 -14.60 10.25
N THR A 221 0.89 -13.66 9.94
CA THR A 221 -0.22 -13.85 9.01
C THR A 221 -0.10 -12.91 7.83
N PHE A 222 -0.48 -13.40 6.65
CA PHE A 222 -0.58 -12.62 5.43
C PHE A 222 -2.03 -12.17 5.19
N LYS A 223 -2.26 -10.86 5.14
CA LYS A 223 -3.61 -10.25 4.98
C LYS A 223 -3.56 -8.96 4.15
N ARG A 224 -4.72 -8.45 3.77
CA ARG A 224 -4.87 -7.08 3.26
C ARG A 224 -5.18 -6.14 4.43
N TYR A 225 -4.40 -5.09 4.61
CA TYR A 225 -4.68 -4.06 5.62
C TYR A 225 -5.78 -3.12 5.10
N LEU A 226 -6.84 -2.94 5.88
CA LEU A 226 -7.90 -1.97 5.60
C LEU A 226 -8.21 -1.17 6.86
N LEU A 227 -8.79 0.01 6.67
CA LEU A 227 -9.40 0.77 7.74
C LEU A 227 -10.92 0.73 7.53
N ILE A 228 -11.66 0.17 8.48
CA ILE A 228 -13.13 0.04 8.45
C ILE A 228 -13.66 0.94 9.54
N GLU A 229 -14.48 1.93 9.17
CA GLU A 229 -14.97 2.96 10.12
C GLU A 229 -13.84 3.65 10.91
N GLY A 230 -12.67 3.81 10.28
CA GLY A 230 -11.48 4.40 10.90
C GLY A 230 -10.67 3.46 11.80
N HIS A 231 -11.10 2.21 11.97
CA HIS A 231 -10.42 1.19 12.76
C HIS A 231 -9.57 0.26 11.88
N PRO A 232 -8.36 -0.13 12.30
CA PRO A 232 -7.49 -1.01 11.53
C PRO A 232 -7.92 -2.48 11.56
N TYR A 233 -8.03 -3.08 10.36
CA TYR A 233 -8.38 -4.47 10.15
C TYR A 233 -7.40 -5.16 9.19
N LEU A 234 -7.17 -6.44 9.45
CA LEU A 234 -6.54 -7.39 8.56
C LEU A 234 -7.60 -8.25 7.90
N VAL A 235 -7.68 -8.20 6.58
CA VAL A 235 -8.78 -8.80 5.82
C VAL A 235 -8.27 -9.93 4.92
N ALA A 236 -8.91 -11.10 5.04
CA ALA A 236 -8.73 -12.21 4.12
C ALA A 236 -9.49 -11.90 2.83
N ILE A 237 -8.81 -11.97 1.67
CA ILE A 237 -9.45 -11.64 0.39
C ILE A 237 -10.25 -12.80 -0.21
N ASN A 238 -10.03 -14.04 0.26
CA ASN A 238 -10.77 -15.20 -0.23
C ASN A 238 -12.29 -15.03 0.01
N PRO A 239 -13.13 -15.06 -1.04
CA PRO A 239 -14.59 -14.97 -0.92
C PRO A 239 -15.21 -16.07 -0.05
N ASP A 240 -14.65 -17.27 -0.11
CA ASP A 240 -15.10 -18.47 0.61
C ASP A 240 -14.52 -18.58 2.03
N TRP A 241 -13.73 -17.59 2.48
CA TRP A 241 -13.19 -17.59 3.83
C TRP A 241 -14.31 -17.39 4.87
N PRO A 242 -14.28 -18.10 6.02
CA PRO A 242 -15.28 -17.94 7.07
C PRO A 242 -15.44 -16.47 7.45
N LYS A 243 -16.69 -15.97 7.48
CA LYS A 243 -16.98 -14.54 7.65
C LYS A 243 -16.44 -14.03 8.99
N GLU A 244 -16.49 -14.86 10.02
CA GLU A 244 -16.03 -14.59 11.38
C GLU A 244 -14.50 -14.45 11.45
N MET A 245 -13.77 -15.04 10.49
CA MET A 245 -12.31 -14.99 10.40
C MET A 245 -11.82 -14.10 9.25
N LYS A 246 -12.74 -13.49 8.51
CA LYS A 246 -12.43 -12.68 7.32
C LYS A 246 -11.94 -11.29 7.69
N TYR A 247 -12.50 -10.70 8.74
CA TYR A 247 -12.16 -9.38 9.23
C TYR A 247 -11.57 -9.54 10.63
N LEU A 248 -10.27 -9.32 10.76
CA LEU A 248 -9.56 -9.41 12.02
C LEU A 248 -9.17 -8.01 12.43
N GLU A 249 -9.72 -7.50 13.53
CA GLU A 249 -9.29 -6.21 14.07
C GLU A 249 -7.81 -6.31 14.48
N LEU A 250 -7.04 -5.27 14.16
CA LEU A 250 -5.65 -5.17 14.57
C LEU A 250 -5.62 -4.77 16.06
N MET A 251 -5.07 -5.63 16.90
CA MET A 251 -5.12 -5.49 18.35
C MET A 251 -3.84 -4.85 18.91
N PRO A 252 -3.90 -4.18 20.07
CA PRO A 252 -2.70 -3.78 20.78
C PRO A 252 -1.79 -4.98 21.06
N GLY A 253 -0.57 -4.96 20.54
CA GLY A 253 0.40 -6.07 20.63
C GLY A 253 0.67 -6.79 19.30
N ASP A 254 -0.21 -6.62 18.30
CA ASP A 254 0.09 -7.07 16.94
C ASP A 254 1.28 -6.27 16.37
N VAL A 255 2.18 -6.95 15.66
CA VAL A 255 3.43 -6.35 15.13
C VAL A 255 3.44 -6.40 13.61
N TRP A 256 3.74 -5.27 12.99
CA TRP A 256 3.95 -5.17 11.55
C TRP A 256 5.30 -5.79 11.20
N CYS A 257 5.26 -6.86 10.39
CA CYS A 257 6.46 -7.57 9.94
C CYS A 257 6.85 -7.20 8.51
N GLY A 258 6.00 -6.45 7.79
CA GLY A 258 6.34 -5.82 6.53
C GLY A 258 5.21 -5.71 5.52
N VAL A 259 5.49 -5.00 4.44
CA VAL A 259 4.58 -4.77 3.31
C VAL A 259 5.00 -5.65 2.15
N VAL A 260 4.05 -6.38 1.57
CA VAL A 260 4.24 -7.18 0.36
C VAL A 260 4.21 -6.26 -0.86
N VAL A 261 5.30 -6.23 -1.61
CA VAL A 261 5.45 -5.37 -2.80
C VAL A 261 5.31 -6.12 -4.12
N ASP A 262 5.49 -7.45 -4.09
CA ASP A 262 5.34 -8.32 -5.26
C ASP A 262 5.07 -9.76 -4.82
N ALA A 263 4.54 -10.59 -5.72
CA ALA A 263 4.41 -12.01 -5.52
C ALA A 263 4.75 -12.80 -6.79
N SER A 264 5.50 -13.88 -6.64
CA SER A 264 5.95 -14.73 -7.74
C SER A 264 5.61 -16.19 -7.52
N LEU A 265 5.53 -16.97 -8.59
CA LEU A 265 5.25 -18.41 -8.52
C LEU A 265 6.44 -19.24 -7.98
N GLY A 266 7.57 -18.61 -7.65
CA GLY A 266 8.81 -19.33 -7.34
C GLY A 266 9.28 -20.20 -8.52
N ARG A 267 10.04 -21.26 -8.24
CA ARG A 267 10.31 -22.29 -9.25
C ARG A 267 9.13 -23.24 -9.29
N LEU A 268 8.41 -23.26 -10.41
CA LEU A 268 7.49 -24.34 -10.74
C LEU A 268 8.28 -25.67 -10.74
N PRO A 269 7.69 -26.78 -10.28
CA PRO A 269 8.30 -28.10 -10.40
C PRO A 269 8.60 -28.47 -11.86
#